data_AF-A0A1M3III2-F1
#
_entry.id   AF-A0A1M3III2-F1
#
_cell.length_a   1.000
_cell.length_b   1.000
_cell.length_c   1.000
_cell.angle_alpha   90.00
_cell.angle_beta   90.00
_cell.angle_gamma   90.00
#
_symmetry.space_group_name_H-M   'P 1'
#
loop_
_entity.id
_entity.type
_entity.pdbx_description
1 polymer ?
#
loop_
_entity_poly.entity_id
_entity_poly.type
_entity_poly.pdbx_seq_one_letter_code
_entity_poly.pdbx_strand_id
1 'polypeptide(L)'
;MKIDLLEERIGELEGTNLFSIIDLLINAVREYPLFGLDDTDLYFKEVKRILGSEEITYNLVHDYILRNPNRDSENDIWVMSSLGSFLEALNLMNLYKISLEEVHEKIKGLE
;
A
#
# COMPACT_ATOMS: atom_id res chain seq x y z
N MET A 1 -10.51 -2.53 -5.34
CA MET A 1 -10.50 -2.50 -6.82
C MET A 1 -9.47 -3.46 -7.42
N LYS A 2 -9.84 -4.16 -8.51
CA LYS A 2 -8.96 -5.01 -9.34
C LYS A 2 -7.74 -4.23 -9.79
N ILE A 3 -6.56 -4.66 -9.32
CA ILE A 3 -5.28 -4.00 -9.62
C ILE A 3 -5.03 -3.86 -11.12
N ASP A 4 -5.48 -4.84 -11.92
CA ASP A 4 -5.30 -4.86 -13.37
C ASP A 4 -5.88 -3.61 -14.08
N LEU A 5 -6.97 -3.03 -13.55
CA LEU A 5 -7.62 -1.82 -14.08
C LEU A 5 -6.87 -0.53 -13.72
N LEU A 6 -6.14 -0.55 -12.60
CA LEU A 6 -5.30 0.58 -12.18
C LEU A 6 -4.03 0.68 -13.02
N GLU A 7 -3.37 -0.45 -13.31
CA GLU A 7 -2.14 -0.48 -14.10
C GLU A 7 -2.37 0.06 -15.53
N GLU A 8 -3.49 -0.31 -16.16
CA GLU A 8 -3.85 0.17 -17.50
C GLU A 8 -4.02 1.70 -17.53
N ARG A 9 -4.61 2.28 -16.48
CA ARG A 9 -4.87 3.74 -16.42
C ARG A 9 -3.68 4.57 -15.96
N ILE A 10 -2.76 4.01 -15.19
CA ILE A 10 -1.53 4.71 -14.77
C ILE A 10 -0.53 4.76 -15.92
N GLY A 11 -0.45 3.70 -16.74
CA GLY A 11 0.41 3.67 -17.93
C GLY A 11 0.09 4.75 -18.97
N GLU A 12 -1.13 5.32 -18.94
CA GLU A 12 -1.58 6.35 -19.88
C GLU A 12 -1.35 7.80 -19.39
N LEU A 13 -0.97 8.00 -18.12
CA LEU A 13 -0.91 9.32 -17.49
C LEU A 13 0.48 9.59 -16.88
N GLU A 14 1.43 10.01 -17.71
CA GLU A 14 2.76 10.43 -17.24
C GLU A 14 2.70 11.65 -16.30
N GLY A 15 3.51 11.62 -15.23
CA GLY A 15 4.13 12.85 -14.72
C GLY A 15 3.59 13.49 -13.43
N THR A 16 2.88 12.77 -12.56
CA THR A 16 2.59 13.31 -11.21
C THR A 16 3.04 12.38 -10.10
N ASN A 17 3.58 12.96 -9.02
CA ASN A 17 4.00 12.26 -7.82
C ASN A 17 2.91 11.35 -7.21
N LEU A 18 1.64 11.68 -7.47
CA LEU A 18 0.48 10.91 -7.05
C LEU A 18 0.42 9.54 -7.74
N PHE A 19 0.81 9.43 -9.01
CA PHE A 19 0.82 8.14 -9.71
C PHE A 19 1.93 7.22 -9.21
N SER A 20 3.13 7.76 -8.92
CA SER A 20 4.21 6.98 -8.30
C SER A 20 3.81 6.45 -6.92
N ILE A 21 3.00 7.18 -6.16
CA ILE A 21 2.43 6.70 -4.89
C ILE A 21 1.46 5.54 -5.14
N ILE A 22 0.58 5.66 -6.15
CA ILE A 22 -0.39 4.61 -6.48
C ILE A 22 0.31 3.34 -7.00
N ASP A 23 1.37 3.46 -7.80
CA ASP A 23 2.17 2.31 -8.26
C ASP A 23 2.79 1.53 -7.09
N LEU A 24 3.35 2.25 -6.10
CA LEU A 24 3.88 1.61 -4.90
C LEU A 24 2.79 0.93 -4.07
N LEU A 25 1.59 1.49 -4.02
CA LEU A 25 0.44 0.85 -3.37
C LEU A 25 0.00 -0.41 -4.11
N ILE A 26 -0.02 -0.38 -5.44
CA ILE A 26 -0.31 -1.55 -6.26
C ILE A 26 0.70 -2.65 -5.96
N ASN A 27 2.00 -2.34 -5.98
CA ASN A 27 3.05 -3.30 -5.64
C ASN A 27 2.86 -3.86 -4.23
N ALA A 28 2.56 -3.01 -3.25
CA ALA A 28 2.27 -3.44 -1.88
C ALA A 28 1.11 -4.43 -1.81
N VAL A 29 0.02 -4.20 -2.53
CA VAL A 29 -1.12 -5.13 -2.57
C VAL A 29 -0.74 -6.42 -3.30
N ARG A 30 0.06 -6.34 -4.38
CA ARG A 30 0.49 -7.52 -5.16
C ARG A 30 1.40 -8.46 -4.40
N GLU A 31 2.29 -7.89 -3.59
CA GLU A 31 3.23 -8.63 -2.75
C GLU A 31 2.55 -9.31 -1.55
N TYR A 32 1.24 -9.09 -1.35
CA TYR A 32 0.47 -9.73 -0.30
C TYR A 32 -0.52 -10.76 -0.88
N PRO A 33 -0.07 -12.02 -1.16
CA PRO A 33 -0.84 -13.01 -1.92
C PRO A 33 -2.06 -13.57 -1.18
N LEU A 34 -2.29 -13.18 0.08
CA LEU A 34 -3.27 -13.77 0.99
C LEU A 34 -4.74 -13.52 0.61
N PHE A 35 -5.04 -12.56 -0.29
CA PHE A 35 -6.42 -12.11 -0.53
C PHE A 35 -6.87 -12.09 -1.99
N GLY A 36 -6.09 -12.66 -2.92
CA GLY A 36 -6.55 -12.76 -4.30
C GLY A 36 -6.76 -11.40 -4.97
N LEU A 37 -5.73 -10.54 -4.92
CA LEU A 37 -5.37 -9.55 -5.95
C LEU A 37 -6.48 -8.67 -6.57
N ASP A 38 -7.47 -8.21 -5.80
CA ASP A 38 -8.39 -7.23 -6.36
C ASP A 38 -9.00 -6.22 -5.40
N ASP A 39 -8.43 -6.02 -4.22
CA ASP A 39 -8.98 -5.01 -3.34
C ASP A 39 -7.99 -4.25 -2.42
N THR A 40 -7.74 -2.99 -2.80
CA THR A 40 -7.08 -1.97 -1.99
C THR A 40 -7.77 -1.74 -0.64
N ASP A 41 -9.10 -1.89 -0.55
CA ASP A 41 -9.83 -1.72 0.71
C ASP A 41 -9.58 -2.90 1.67
N LEU A 42 -9.59 -4.13 1.15
CA LEU A 42 -9.22 -5.31 1.94
C LEU A 42 -7.77 -5.20 2.39
N TYR A 43 -6.88 -4.72 1.53
CA TYR A 43 -5.50 -4.48 1.89
C TYR A 43 -5.37 -3.51 3.07
N PHE A 44 -5.98 -2.32 3.00
CA PHE A 44 -5.92 -1.35 4.10
C PHE A 44 -6.53 -1.91 5.39
N LYS A 45 -7.61 -2.67 5.30
CA LYS A 45 -8.21 -3.35 6.45
C LYS A 45 -7.25 -4.36 7.10
N GLU A 46 -6.53 -5.13 6.29
CA GLU A 46 -5.55 -6.09 6.77
C GLU A 46 -4.33 -5.40 7.39
N VAL A 47 -3.86 -4.30 6.80
CA VAL A 47 -2.78 -3.51 7.41
C VAL A 47 -3.22 -2.96 8.77
N LYS A 48 -4.43 -2.41 8.89
CA LYS A 48 -4.99 -1.98 10.20
C LYS A 48 -5.01 -3.12 11.22
N ARG A 49 -5.45 -4.31 10.80
CA ARG A 49 -5.47 -5.52 11.64
C ARG A 49 -4.06 -5.93 12.09
N ILE A 50 -3.07 -5.88 11.19
CA ILE A 50 -1.67 -6.22 11.48
C ILE A 50 -1.05 -5.22 12.47
N LEU A 51 -1.29 -3.93 12.25
CA LEU A 51 -0.81 -2.86 13.12
C LEU A 51 -1.55 -2.80 14.46
N GLY A 52 -2.75 -3.40 14.55
CA GLY A 52 -3.63 -3.29 15.71
C GLY A 52 -4.13 -1.86 15.91
N SER A 53 -4.34 -1.11 14.83
CA SER A 53 -4.69 0.32 14.82
C SER A 53 -5.72 0.63 13.74
N GLU A 54 -6.68 1.50 14.05
CA GLU A 54 -7.65 2.00 13.06
C GLU A 54 -7.04 3.05 12.10
N GLU A 55 -5.92 3.64 12.51
CA GLU A 55 -5.15 4.60 11.74
C GLU A 55 -3.92 3.94 11.12
N ILE A 56 -3.57 4.37 9.91
CA ILE A 56 -2.34 3.99 9.21
C ILE A 56 -1.47 5.24 9.07
N THR A 57 -0.24 5.18 9.60
CA THR A 57 0.74 6.24 9.45
C THR A 57 2.10 5.65 9.13
N TYR A 58 2.98 6.46 8.54
CA TYR A 58 4.37 6.08 8.28
C TYR A 58 5.06 5.51 9.53
N ASN A 59 4.94 6.20 10.67
CA ASN A 59 5.58 5.77 11.91
C ASN A 59 5.06 4.42 12.41
N LEU A 60 3.75 4.17 12.29
CA LEU A 60 3.17 2.88 12.72
C LEU A 60 3.69 1.71 11.88
N VAL A 61 3.74 1.88 10.56
CA VAL A 61 4.24 0.85 9.65
C VAL A 61 5.74 0.63 9.83
N HIS A 62 6.52 1.72 9.92
CA HIS A 62 7.96 1.67 10.15
C HIS A 62 8.31 0.96 11.47
N ASP A 63 7.66 1.34 12.56
CA ASP A 63 7.88 0.72 13.87
C ASP A 63 7.49 -0.77 13.87
N TYR A 64 6.41 -1.13 13.18
CA TYR A 64 6.01 -2.53 13.05
C TYR A 64 7.09 -3.35 12.34
N ILE A 65 7.61 -2.87 11.20
CA ILE A 65 8.66 -3.55 10.44
C ILE A 65 9.92 -3.72 11.31
N LEU A 66 10.38 -2.65 11.97
CA LEU A 66 11.60 -2.70 12.80
C LEU A 66 11.49 -3.64 13.99
N ARG A 67 10.30 -3.81 14.56
CA ARG A 67 10.06 -4.70 15.71
C ARG A 67 9.86 -6.16 15.32
N ASN A 68 9.66 -6.46 14.04
CA ASN A 68 9.38 -7.81 13.53
C ASN A 68 10.41 -8.32 12.49
N PRO A 69 11.74 -8.15 12.66
CA PRO A 69 12.71 -8.43 11.61
C PRO A 69 12.92 -9.93 11.30
N ASN A 70 12.49 -10.84 12.18
CA ASN A 70 12.76 -12.28 12.09
C ASN A 70 11.46 -13.08 12.18
N ARG A 71 10.78 -13.25 11.05
CA ARG A 71 9.67 -14.18 10.96
C ARG A 71 9.95 -15.19 9.86
N ASP A 72 10.06 -16.45 10.24
CA ASP A 72 10.54 -17.54 9.39
C ASP A 72 9.44 -18.18 8.53
N SER A 73 8.19 -17.71 8.63
CA SER A 73 7.12 -18.21 7.79
C SER A 73 7.10 -17.47 6.44
N GLU A 74 6.87 -18.22 5.37
CA GLU A 74 6.68 -17.65 4.02
C GLU A 74 5.63 -16.54 4.03
N ASN A 75 4.56 -16.74 4.81
CA ASN A 75 3.51 -15.75 4.97
C ASN A 75 4.03 -14.41 5.54
N ASP A 76 4.89 -14.47 6.54
CA ASP A 76 5.45 -13.26 7.13
C ASP A 76 6.42 -12.54 6.17
N ILE A 77 7.15 -13.29 5.34
CA ILE A 77 8.00 -12.70 4.28
C ILE A 77 7.14 -11.86 3.33
N TRP A 78 5.99 -12.39 2.89
CA TRP A 78 5.06 -11.66 2.03
C TRP A 78 4.47 -10.43 2.72
N VAL A 79 4.06 -10.55 4.00
CA VAL A 79 3.60 -9.39 4.81
C VAL A 79 4.67 -8.30 4.81
N MET A 80 5.93 -8.66 5.08
CA MET A 80 7.00 -7.68 5.26
C MET A 80 7.42 -7.02 3.96
N SER A 81 7.44 -7.77 2.84
CA SER A 81 7.66 -7.19 1.51
C SER A 81 6.58 -6.16 1.19
N SER A 82 5.31 -6.58 1.33
CA SER A 82 4.15 -5.72 1.10
C SER A 82 4.18 -4.44 1.93
N LEU A 83 4.45 -4.55 3.24
CA LEU A 83 4.56 -3.40 4.13
C LEU A 83 5.76 -2.50 3.78
N GLY A 84 6.84 -3.06 3.23
CA GLY A 84 7.98 -2.29 2.72
C GLY A 84 7.58 -1.38 1.56
N SER A 85 6.95 -1.96 0.54
CA SER A 85 6.40 -1.20 -0.60
C SER A 85 5.38 -0.15 -0.15
N PHE A 86 4.54 -0.48 0.83
CA PHE A 86 3.58 0.48 1.39
C PHE A 86 4.27 1.61 2.17
N LEU A 87 5.33 1.29 2.91
CA LEU A 87 6.10 2.29 3.65
C LEU A 87 6.76 3.31 2.71
N GLU A 88 7.24 2.86 1.55
CA GLU A 88 7.75 3.75 0.51
C GLU A 88 6.67 4.70 -0.03
N ALA A 89 5.45 4.17 -0.27
CA ALA A 89 4.31 4.99 -0.66
C ALA A 89 3.98 6.06 0.40
N LEU A 90 3.92 5.67 1.68
CA LEU A 90 3.67 6.58 2.80
C LEU A 90 4.77 7.64 2.94
N ASN A 91 6.02 7.30 2.65
CA ASN A 91 7.12 8.26 2.64
C ASN A 91 6.94 9.32 1.54
N LEU A 92 6.63 8.89 0.32
CA LEU A 92 6.36 9.83 -0.79
C LEU A 92 5.14 10.70 -0.48
N MET A 93 4.08 10.13 0.08
CA MET A 93 2.90 10.87 0.53
C MET A 93 3.26 11.97 1.52
N ASN A 94 4.09 11.67 2.52
CA ASN A 94 4.59 12.68 3.47
C ASN A 94 5.43 13.77 2.78
N LEU A 95 6.33 13.39 1.87
CA LEU A 95 7.17 14.34 1.13
C LEU A 95 6.34 15.31 0.29
N TYR A 96 5.28 14.81 -0.36
CA TYR A 96 4.42 15.60 -1.23
C TYR A 96 3.19 16.17 -0.54
N LYS A 97 3.03 15.93 0.77
CA LYS A 97 1.87 16.34 1.58
C LYS A 97 0.54 15.85 0.99
N ILE A 98 0.52 14.61 0.53
CA ILE A 98 -0.65 13.93 0.00
C ILE A 98 -1.20 13.01 1.10
N SER A 99 -2.47 13.14 1.43
CA SER A 99 -3.14 12.29 2.42
C SER A 99 -3.53 10.92 1.84
N LEU A 100 -3.71 9.93 2.73
CA LEU A 100 -4.16 8.60 2.31
C LEU A 100 -5.58 8.66 1.74
N GLU A 101 -6.40 9.55 2.28
CA GLU A 101 -7.74 9.86 1.78
C GLU A 101 -7.68 10.38 0.34
N GLU A 102 -6.78 11.32 0.01
CA GLU A 102 -6.64 11.82 -1.36
C GLU A 102 -6.24 10.72 -2.35
N VAL A 103 -5.32 9.84 -1.94
CA VAL A 103 -4.92 8.69 -2.77
C VAL A 103 -6.08 7.73 -2.94
N HIS A 104 -6.82 7.46 -1.86
CA HIS A 104 -7.97 6.57 -1.88
C HIS A 104 -9.10 7.12 -2.76
N GLU A 105 -9.45 8.40 -2.63
CA GLU A 105 -10.45 9.05 -3.48
C GLU A 105 -9.99 9.11 -4.94
N LYS A 106 -8.68 9.24 -5.21
CA LYS A 106 -8.15 9.14 -6.57
C LYS A 106 -8.32 7.73 -7.14
N ILE A 107 -8.01 6.70 -6.35
CA ILE A 107 -8.22 5.29 -6.72
C ILE A 107 -9.69 5.04 -7.03
N LYS A 108 -10.62 5.52 -6.19
CA LYS A 108 -12.07 5.45 -6.45
C LYS A 108 -12.50 6.23 -7.69
N GLY A 109 -11.92 7.41 -7.91
CA GLY A 109 -12.23 8.23 -9.09
C GLY A 109 -11.66 7.67 -10.40
N LEU A 110 -10.85 6.61 -10.35
CA LEU A 110 -10.40 5.84 -11.51
C LEU A 110 -11.31 4.64 -11.82
N GLU A 111 -12.31 4.37 -10.98
CA GLU A 111 -13.48 3.51 -11.29
C GLU A 111 -14.23 4.03 -12.53
#